data_AF-A0A4Q3T8J8-F1
#
_entry.id   AF-A0A4Q3T8J8-F1
#
_cell.length_a   1.000
_cell.length_b   1.000
_cell.length_c   1.000
_cell.angle_alpha   90.00
_cell.angle_beta   90.00
_cell.angle_gamma   90.00
#
_symmetry.space_group_name_H-M   'P 1'
#
loop_
_entity.id
_entity.type
_entity.pdbx_description
1 polymer ?
#
loop_
_entity_poly.entity_id
_entity_poly.type
_entity_poly.pdbx_seq_one_letter_code
_entity_poly.pdbx_strand_id
1 'polypeptide(L)'
;QMDQVTQQNAAMVEQSTAASHSLAQEAQSLQASVAQFKVGDTAPTRTSAPAPRAVRSEPLRSGFVATAMKTLGRGGAARKIEAQADGWEEF
;
A
#
# COMPACT_ATOMS: atom_id res chain seq x y z
N GLN A 1 50.95 13.99 29.11
CA GLN A 1 49.53 14.44 29.02
C GLN A 1 49.02 14.56 27.58
N MET A 2 49.87 14.84 26.58
CA MET A 2 49.45 14.82 25.16
C MET A 2 49.03 13.43 24.64
N ASP A 3 49.79 12.38 24.94
CA ASP A 3 49.54 11.03 24.41
C ASP A 3 48.14 10.49 24.75
N GLN A 4 47.67 10.71 25.98
CA GLN A 4 46.33 10.29 26.42
C GLN A 4 45.21 11.02 25.67
N VAL A 5 45.37 12.31 25.41
CA VAL A 5 44.38 13.11 24.65
C VAL A 5 44.39 12.72 23.18
N THR A 6 45.56 12.43 22.60
CA THR A 6 45.67 11.93 21.22
C THR A 6 45.01 10.57 21.07
N GLN A 7 45.25 9.64 21.99
CA GLN A 7 44.58 8.33 21.99
C GLN A 7 43.07 8.46 22.16
N GLN A 8 42.62 9.35 23.05
CA GLN A 8 41.19 9.62 23.24
C GLN A 8 40.55 10.22 21.97
N ASN A 9 41.22 11.16 21.31
CA ASN A 9 40.71 11.74 20.06
C ASN A 9 40.64 10.68 18.95
N ALA A 10 41.64 9.80 18.84
CA ALA A 10 41.62 8.70 17.88
C ALA A 10 40.46 7.74 18.16
N ALA A 11 40.29 7.31 19.41
CA ALA A 11 39.18 6.45 19.81
C ALA A 11 37.81 7.12 19.59
N MET A 12 37.70 8.41 19.88
CA MET A 12 36.46 9.18 19.69
C MET A 12 36.09 9.30 18.21
N VAL A 13 37.08 9.52 17.32
CA VAL A 13 36.85 9.57 15.87
C VAL A 13 36.42 8.20 15.33
N GLU A 14 37.04 7.11 15.79
CA GLU A 14 36.65 5.76 15.42
C GLU A 14 35.22 5.45 15.87
N GLN A 15 34.88 5.77 17.11
CA GLN A 15 33.52 5.61 17.64
C GLN A 15 32.49 6.44 16.86
N SER A 16 32.81 7.70 16.54
CA SER A 16 31.92 8.57 15.75
C SER A 16 31.73 8.03 14.33
N THR A 17 32.78 7.47 13.72
CA THR A 17 32.72 6.84 12.40
C THR A 17 31.85 5.58 12.45
N ALA A 18 32.03 4.74 13.46
CA ALA A 18 31.21 3.54 13.67
C ALA A 18 29.72 3.90 13.91
N ALA A 19 29.45 4.90 14.74
CA ALA A 19 28.10 5.40 15.00
C ALA A 19 27.45 5.96 13.72
N SER A 20 28.19 6.71 12.92
CA SER A 20 27.71 7.24 11.63
C SER A 20 27.35 6.12 10.66
N HIS A 21 28.14 5.05 10.63
CA HIS A 21 27.85 3.89 9.80
C HIS A 21 26.60 3.14 10.29
N SER A 22 26.43 2.94 11.60
CA SER A 22 25.22 2.35 12.19
C SER A 22 23.97 3.17 11.83
N LEU A 23 24.05 4.50 12.00
CA LEU A 23 22.94 5.39 11.69
C LEU A 23 22.55 5.33 10.20
N ALA A 24 23.53 5.22 9.30
CA ALA A 24 23.28 5.04 7.88
C ALA A 24 22.56 3.73 7.57
N GLN A 25 22.95 2.62 8.23
CA GLN A 25 22.27 1.33 8.10
C GLN A 25 20.84 1.38 8.64
N GLU A 26 20.63 2.00 9.80
CA GLU A 26 19.30 2.20 10.40
C GLU A 26 18.38 3.02 9.48
N ALA A 27 18.90 4.10 8.88
CA ALA A 27 18.15 4.89 7.91
C ALA A 27 17.76 4.09 6.65
N GLN A 28 18.66 3.25 6.13
CA GLN A 28 18.35 2.36 5.01
C GLN A 28 17.27 1.33 5.37
N SER A 29 17.34 0.75 6.57
CA SER A 29 16.33 -0.18 7.09
C SER A 29 14.96 0.50 7.23
N LEU A 30 14.93 1.72 7.75
CA LEU A 30 13.72 2.52 7.85
C LEU A 30 13.14 2.83 6.45
N GLN A 31 13.97 3.24 5.50
CA GLN A 31 13.55 3.49 4.13
C GLN A 31 12.96 2.23 3.47
N ALA A 32 13.62 1.07 3.64
CA ALA A 32 13.12 -0.21 3.14
C ALA A 32 11.79 -0.60 3.79
N SER A 33 11.60 -0.28 5.07
CA SER A 33 10.34 -0.53 5.78
C SER A 33 9.22 0.38 5.25
N VAL A 34 9.50 1.67 5.05
CA VAL A 34 8.55 2.63 4.49
C VAL A 34 8.18 2.28 3.04
N ALA A 35 9.14 1.78 2.24
CA ALA A 35 8.91 1.40 0.85
C ALA A 35 7.93 0.23 0.66
N GLN A 36 7.66 -0.56 1.71
CA GLN A 36 6.68 -1.65 1.66
C GLN A 36 5.23 -1.12 1.63
N PHE A 37 5.00 0.11 2.09
CA PHE A 37 3.68 0.69 2.08
C PHE A 37 3.34 1.23 0.70
N LYS A 38 2.23 0.73 0.13
CA LYS A 38 1.59 1.33 -1.05
C LYS A 38 0.80 2.56 -0.60
N VAL A 39 1.47 3.70 -0.51
CA VAL A 39 0.81 5.00 -0.33
C VAL A 39 0.20 5.35 -1.69
N GLY A 40 -1.11 5.13 -1.81
CA GLY A 40 -1.80 5.24 -3.08
C GLY A 40 -1.78 6.67 -3.60
N ASP A 41 -0.97 6.93 -4.62
CA ASP A 41 -1.22 8.02 -5.57
C ASP A 41 -1.06 7.56 -7.03
N THR A 42 -1.42 6.31 -7.26
CA THR A 42 -1.85 5.90 -8.59
C THR A 42 -3.36 6.08 -8.62
N ALA A 43 -3.83 7.21 -9.16
CA ALA A 43 -5.13 7.24 -9.80
C ALA A 43 -5.30 5.89 -10.52
N PRO A 44 -6.41 5.14 -10.30
CA PRO A 44 -6.57 3.87 -10.97
C PRO A 44 -6.39 4.15 -12.45
N THR A 45 -5.31 3.63 -13.05
CA THR A 45 -5.24 3.58 -14.49
C THR A 45 -6.39 2.65 -14.82
N ARG A 46 -7.54 3.26 -15.15
CA ARG A 46 -8.68 2.54 -15.66
C ARG A 46 -8.19 2.09 -17.02
N THR A 47 -7.50 0.94 -17.04
CA THR A 47 -7.39 0.13 -18.24
C THR A 47 -8.82 -0.09 -18.66
N SER A 48 -9.27 0.69 -19.64
CA SER A 48 -10.58 0.47 -20.24
C SER A 48 -10.51 -0.94 -20.78
N ALA A 49 -11.26 -1.86 -20.17
CA ALA A 49 -11.47 -3.17 -20.75
C ALA A 49 -11.95 -2.96 -22.20
N PRO A 50 -11.41 -3.70 -23.18
CA PRO A 50 -11.87 -3.57 -24.56
C PRO A 50 -13.39 -3.79 -24.58
N ALA A 51 -14.12 -2.84 -25.16
CA ALA A 51 -15.55 -2.95 -25.30
C ALA A 51 -15.88 -4.27 -26.02
N PRO A 52 -16.86 -5.07 -25.54
CA PRO A 52 -17.24 -6.28 -26.25
C PRO A 52 -17.64 -5.89 -27.67
N ARG A 53 -17.01 -6.51 -28.66
CA ARG A 53 -17.37 -6.33 -30.07
C ARG A 53 -18.83 -6.71 -30.20
N ALA A 54 -19.69 -5.74 -30.51
CA ALA A 54 -21.09 -6.00 -30.81
C ALA A 54 -21.13 -6.98 -31.99
N VAL A 55 -21.44 -8.24 -31.70
CA VAL A 55 -21.85 -9.19 -32.72
C VAL A 55 -23.17 -8.64 -33.27
N ARG A 56 -23.16 -8.31 -34.56
CA ARG A 56 -24.36 -7.88 -35.27
C ARG A 56 -25.36 -9.02 -35.14
N SER A 57 -26.39 -8.82 -34.32
CA SER A 57 -27.49 -9.75 -34.18
C SER A 57 -28.26 -9.76 -35.51
N GLU A 58 -28.15 -10.85 -36.25
CA GLU A 58 -29.14 -11.13 -37.28
C GLU A 58 -30.50 -11.37 -36.59
N PRO A 59 -31.59 -10.80 -37.11
CA PRO A 59 -32.91 -11.03 -36.54
C PRO A 59 -33.34 -12.47 -36.85
N LEU A 60 -33.17 -13.37 -35.88
CA LEU A 60 -33.86 -14.65 -35.89
C LEU A 60 -35.36 -14.37 -35.73
N ARG A 61 -36.13 -14.80 -36.73
CA ARG A 61 -37.59 -14.70 -36.74
C ARG A 61 -38.16 -15.48 -35.54
N SER A 62 -39.13 -14.82 -34.90
CA SER A 62 -39.96 -15.20 -33.75
C SER A 62 -40.17 -16.69 -33.47
N GLY A 63 -40.12 -17.05 -32.18
CA GLY A 63 -40.64 -18.32 -31.67
C GLY A 63 -40.77 -18.34 -30.14
N PHE A 64 -41.96 -17.94 -29.67
CA PHE A 64 -42.64 -18.26 -28.40
C PHE A 64 -41.98 -18.05 -27.02
N VAL A 65 -42.80 -17.45 -26.16
CA VAL A 65 -42.65 -17.13 -24.72
C VAL A 65 -42.47 -18.36 -23.82
N ALA A 66 -41.60 -18.25 -22.82
CA ALA A 66 -41.71 -19.01 -21.57
C ALA A 66 -41.22 -18.20 -20.36
N THR A 67 -42.21 -17.67 -19.63
CA THR A 67 -42.38 -17.56 -18.18
C THR A 67 -41.15 -17.34 -17.27
N ALA A 68 -41.26 -16.26 -16.50
CA ALA A 68 -40.43 -15.85 -15.37
C ALA A 68 -40.29 -16.92 -14.27
N MET A 69 -39.11 -16.95 -13.62
CA MET A 69 -39.01 -17.33 -12.21
C MET A 69 -38.26 -16.25 -11.43
N LYS A 70 -38.83 -15.98 -10.25
CA LYS A 70 -38.64 -14.84 -9.38
C LYS A 70 -37.54 -15.12 -8.33
N THR A 71 -36.84 -14.03 -8.01
CA THR A 71 -36.47 -13.55 -6.66
C THR A 71 -35.33 -14.19 -5.86
N LEU A 72 -34.47 -13.26 -5.40
CA LEU A 72 -33.92 -13.09 -4.05
C LEU A 72 -32.61 -13.82 -3.69
N GLY A 73 -31.49 -13.18 -4.03
CA GLY A 73 -30.20 -13.39 -3.37
C GLY A 73 -29.70 -12.07 -2.79
N ARG A 74 -30.01 -11.84 -1.51
CA ARG A 74 -29.64 -10.64 -0.72
C ARG A 74 -28.11 -10.63 -0.52
N GLY A 75 -27.40 -10.03 -1.48
CA GLY A 75 -25.95 -9.96 -1.49
C GLY A 75 -25.40 -8.76 -0.71
N GLY A 76 -24.82 -9.04 0.46
CA GLY A 76 -23.64 -8.31 0.95
C GLY A 76 -23.85 -6.90 1.50
N ALA A 77 -24.45 -6.77 2.68
CA ALA A 77 -24.14 -5.62 3.54
C ALA A 77 -22.76 -5.87 4.15
N ALA A 78 -21.72 -5.22 3.62
CA ALA A 78 -20.42 -5.17 4.26
C ALA A 78 -20.54 -4.47 5.62
N ARG A 79 -19.95 -5.03 6.68
CA ARG A 79 -19.86 -4.36 7.99
C ARG A 79 -18.95 -3.14 7.86
N LYS A 80 -19.47 -1.97 8.22
CA LYS A 80 -18.69 -0.76 8.46
C LYS A 80 -17.73 -1.02 9.63
N ILE A 81 -16.43 -0.87 9.43
CA ILE A 81 -15.45 -0.79 10.52
C ILE A 81 -15.41 0.68 10.94
N GLU A 82 -15.84 0.98 12.16
CA GLU A 82 -15.60 2.28 12.77
C GLU A 82 -14.18 2.27 13.33
N ALA A 83 -13.30 3.07 12.71
CA ALA A 83 -11.99 3.35 13.26
C ALA A 83 -12.20 4.29 14.46
N GLN A 84 -12.03 3.75 15.66
CA GLN A 84 -11.93 4.54 16.87
C GLN A 84 -10.61 5.31 16.81
N ALA A 85 -10.69 6.59 16.53
CA ALA A 85 -9.54 7.50 16.51
C ALA A 85 -9.22 7.92 17.95
N ASP A 86 -8.73 6.97 18.75
CA ASP A 86 -8.17 7.26 20.07
C ASP A 86 -6.65 7.25 19.97
N GLY A 87 -6.02 8.36 20.38
CA GLY A 87 -4.67 8.31 20.93
C GLY A 87 -3.54 9.10 20.26
N TRP A 88 -3.79 10.31 19.75
CA TRP A 88 -2.71 11.25 19.40
C TRP A 88 -2.79 12.58 20.16
N GLU A 89 -3.32 12.59 21.38
CA GLU A 89 -3.35 13.80 22.22
C GLU A 89 -2.32 13.80 23.38
N GLU A 90 -1.40 12.83 23.44
CA GLU A 90 -0.33 12.84 24.45
C GLU A 90 1.05 12.50 23.85
N PHE A 91 1.57 13.41 23.02
CA PHE A 91 3.01 13.55 22.75
C PHE A 91 3.36 15.02 22.51
#